data_AF-A0A820LC95-F1
#
_entry.id   AF-A0A820LC95-F1
#
_cell.length_a   1.000
_cell.length_b   1.000
_cell.length_c   1.000
_cell.angle_alpha   90.00
_cell.angle_beta   90.00
_cell.angle_gamma   90.00
#
_symmetry.space_group_name_H-M   'P 1'
#
loop_
_entity.id
_entity.type
_entity.pdbx_description
1 polymer ?
#
loop_
_entity_poly.entity_id
_entity_poly.type
_entity_poly.pdbx_seq_one_letter_code
_entity_poly.pdbx_strand_id
1 'polypeptide(L)' 'MSCQRGNTQRTRKQKFQNGRTFKNNLYDTSIQTKHINAIEHKGVCEHCKSVLEWRVHYRKYKPLTQAKK' A
#
# COMPACT_ATOMS: atom_id res chain seq x y z
N MET A 1 14.50 -1.18 -37.52
CA MET A 1 14.21 -1.09 -36.07
C MET A 1 12.78 -1.57 -35.85
N SER A 2 12.57 -2.83 -35.44
CA SER A 2 11.23 -3.42 -35.34
C SER A 2 10.49 -2.96 -34.07
N CYS A 3 9.33 -2.34 -34.23
CA CYS A 3 8.41 -2.00 -33.14
C CYS A 3 7.48 -3.18 -32.79
N GLN A 4 8.05 -4.36 -32.50
CA GLN A 4 7.23 -5.53 -32.16
C GLN A 4 6.82 -5.46 -30.68
N ARG A 5 5.50 -5.42 -30.43
CA ARG A 5 4.93 -5.49 -29.08
C ARG A 5 5.47 -6.73 -28.36
N GLY A 6 6.12 -6.53 -27.21
CA GLY A 6 6.73 -7.59 -26.40
C GLY A 6 8.26 -7.67 -26.48
N ASN A 7 8.89 -7.06 -27.48
CA ASN A 7 10.36 -7.03 -27.60
C ASN A 7 10.99 -5.82 -26.87
N THR A 8 10.56 -5.58 -25.63
CA THR A 8 11.16 -4.57 -24.75
C THR A 8 11.42 -5.17 -23.38
N GLN A 9 12.22 -6.24 -23.35
CA GLN A 9 12.91 -6.63 -22.12
C GLN A 9 13.87 -5.48 -21.78
N ARG A 10 13.45 -4.60 -20.88
CA ARG A 10 14.18 -3.38 -20.56
C ARG A 10 15.43 -3.76 -19.75
N THR A 11 16.60 -3.71 -20.38
CA THR A 11 17.88 -4.11 -19.76
C THR A 11 18.32 -3.21 -18.61
N ARG A 12 17.94 -1.94 -18.66
CA ARG A 12 18.27 -0.95 -17.62
C ARG A 12 17.13 -0.75 -16.62
N LYS A 13 17.48 -0.61 -15.35
CA LYS A 13 16.56 -0.23 -14.28
C LYS A 13 15.90 1.13 -14.58
N GLN A 14 14.79 1.41 -13.90
CA GLN A 14 14.12 2.71 -13.99
C GLN A 14 15.10 3.82 -13.59
N LYS A 15 15.27 4.83 -14.46
CA LYS A 15 16.22 5.94 -14.26
C LYS A 15 15.85 6.79 -13.04
N PHE A 16 14.56 7.01 -12.84
CA PHE A 16 14.03 7.78 -11.72
C PHE A 16 13.43 6.82 -10.71
N GLN A 17 14.04 6.74 -9.53
CA GLN A 17 13.58 5.91 -8.43
C GLN A 17 13.22 6.82 -7.25
N ASN A 18 12.24 6.39 -6.46
CA ASN A 18 11.86 7.12 -5.26
C ASN A 18 13.01 7.04 -4.25
N GLY A 19 13.56 8.18 -3.84
CA GLY A 19 14.62 8.23 -2.82
C GLY A 19 14.14 7.90 -1.41
N ARG A 20 12.83 7.91 -1.18
CA ARG A 20 12.20 7.54 0.11
C ARG A 20 10.93 6.75 -0.14
N THR A 21 10.63 5.82 0.76
CA THR A 21 9.36 5.10 0.77
C THR A 21 8.23 6.02 1.19
N PHE A 22 7.02 5.71 0.72
CA PHE A 22 5.82 6.38 1.22
C PHE A 22 5.64 6.04 2.70
N LYS A 23 5.28 7.05 3.50
CA LYS A 23 5.00 6.89 4.92
C LYS A 23 3.68 7.61 5.20
N ASN A 24 2.66 6.85 5.60
CA ASN A 24 1.33 7.40 5.85
C ASN A 24 1.27 8.40 7.02
N ASN A 25 2.23 8.33 7.93
CA ASN A 25 2.34 9.15 9.14
C ASN A 25 3.35 10.31 9.03
N LEU A 26 3.94 10.54 7.85
CA LEU A 26 5.01 11.55 7.70
C LEU A 26 4.52 12.98 7.95
N TYR A 27 3.30 13.27 7.52
CA TYR A 27 2.67 14.59 7.64
C TYR A 27 1.29 14.54 8.32
N ASP A 28 0.69 13.36 8.38
CA ASP A 28 -0.60 13.17 9.05
C ASP A 28 -0.39 12.52 10.40
N THR A 29 -0.50 13.33 11.45
CA THR A 29 -0.40 12.92 12.85
C THR A 29 -1.77 12.75 13.51
N SER A 30 -2.84 12.68 12.72
CA SER A 30 -4.20 12.53 13.24
C SER A 30 -4.34 11.28 14.13
N ILE A 31 -5.21 11.40 15.13
CA ILE A 31 -5.53 10.30 16.05
C ILE A 31 -6.04 9.08 15.27
N GLN A 32 -6.81 9.32 14.19
CA GLN A 32 -7.32 8.26 13.32
C GLN A 32 -6.19 7.48 12.63
N THR A 33 -5.21 8.16 12.04
CA THR A 33 -4.08 7.48 11.37
C THR A 33 -3.22 6.71 12.36
N LYS A 34 -3.02 7.25 13.58
CA LYS A 34 -2.36 6.50 14.67
C LYS A 34 -3.13 5.25 15.05
N HIS A 35 -4.46 5.36 15.20
CA HIS A 35 -5.31 4.21 15.54
C HIS A 35 -5.26 3.15 14.44
N ILE A 36 -5.39 3.53 13.17
CA ILE A 36 -5.32 2.61 12.02
C ILE A 36 -3.96 1.90 11.96
N ASN A 37 -2.85 2.61 12.21
CA ASN A 37 -1.52 2.01 12.21
C ASN A 37 -1.29 1.04 13.38
N ALA A 38 -2.04 1.17 14.48
CA ALA A 38 -1.96 0.28 15.63
C ALA A 38 -2.84 -0.99 15.48
N ILE A 39 -3.68 -1.08 14.44
CA ILE A 39 -4.55 -2.24 14.23
C ILE A 39 -3.71 -3.46 13.83
N GLU A 40 -3.74 -4.50 14.65
CA GLU A 40 -3.20 -5.82 14.29
C GLU A 40 -4.27 -6.67 13.61
N HIS A 41 -4.06 -7.03 12.34
CA HIS A 41 -4.95 -7.92 11.59
C HIS A 41 -4.67 -9.39 11.92
N LYS A 42 -5.33 -9.91 12.97
CA LYS A 42 -5.26 -11.34 13.38
C LYS A 42 -6.48 -12.12 12.87
N GLY A 43 -6.31 -13.44 12.67
CA GLY A 43 -7.39 -14.33 12.26
C GLY A 43 -7.79 -14.25 10.78
N VAL A 44 -6.95 -13.66 9.93
CA VAL A 44 -7.20 -13.53 8.49
C VAL A 44 -6.14 -14.29 7.68
N CYS A 45 -6.50 -14.72 6.48
CA CYS A 45 -5.59 -15.39 5.56
C CYS A 45 -4.39 -14.50 5.18
N GLU A 46 -3.25 -15.08 4.79
CA GLU A 46 -2.04 -14.31 4.43
C GLU A 46 -2.29 -13.31 3.29
N HIS A 47 -3.01 -13.75 2.26
CA HIS A 47 -3.42 -12.88 1.15
C HIS A 47 -4.25 -11.69 1.66
N CYS A 48 -5.25 -11.97 2.47
CA CYS A 48 -6.15 -10.98 3.07
C CYS A 48 -5.39 -9.98 3.93
N LYS A 49 -4.45 -10.48 4.75
CA LYS A 49 -3.57 -9.68 5.60
C LYS A 49 -2.73 -8.72 4.75
N SER A 50 -2.09 -9.21 3.69
CA SER A 50 -1.30 -8.36 2.80
C SER A 50 -2.12 -7.24 2.14
N VAL A 51 -3.37 -7.53 1.75
CA VAL A 51 -4.28 -6.53 1.17
C VAL A 51 -4.65 -5.46 2.20
N LEU A 52 -4.93 -5.85 3.45
CA LEU A 52 -5.26 -4.92 4.52
C LEU A 52 -4.07 -4.02 4.90
N GLU A 53 -2.90 -4.62 5.11
CA GLU A 53 -1.67 -3.89 5.43
C GLU A 53 -1.28 -2.92 4.32
N TRP A 54 -1.43 -3.32 3.06
CA TRP A 54 -1.23 -2.43 1.92
C TRP A 54 -2.19 -1.23 1.95
N ARG A 55 -3.47 -1.46 2.25
CA ARG A 55 -4.46 -0.38 2.37
C ARG A 55 -4.13 0.58 3.51
N VAL A 56 -3.66 0.08 4.64
CA VAL A 56 -3.20 0.90 5.77
C VAL A 56 -1.99 1.73 5.36
N HIS A 57 -0.98 1.09 4.76
CA HIS A 57 0.27 1.73 4.35
C HIS A 57 0.04 2.88 3.36
N TYR A 58 -0.92 2.75 2.43
CA TYR A 58 -1.21 3.76 1.40
C TYR A 58 -2.40 4.69 1.72
N ARG A 59 -2.87 4.75 2.98
CA ARG A 59 -4.04 5.57 3.39
C ARG A 59 -5.30 5.28 2.54
N LYS A 60 -5.48 4.02 2.14
CA LYS A 60 -6.66 3.52 1.42
C LYS A 60 -7.60 2.72 2.32
N TYR A 61 -7.23 2.51 3.58
CA TYR A 61 -8.05 1.80 4.55
C TYR A 61 -9.25 2.67 4.96
N LYS A 62 -10.46 2.14 4.75
CA LYS A 62 -11.70 2.76 5.23
C LYS A 62 -12.20 1.97 6.43
N PRO A 63 -12.24 2.56 7.63
CA PRO A 63 -12.83 1.90 8.78
C PRO A 63 -14.32 1.63 8.52
N LEU A 64 -14.80 0.49 9.01
CA LEU A 64 -16.23 0.18 8.97
C LEU A 64 -16.94 1.16 9.90
N THR A 65 -17.76 2.04 9.32
CA THR A 65 -18.54 3.04 10.07
C THR A 65 -19.76 2.44 10.77
N GLN A 66 -20.15 1.23 10.37
CA GLN A 66 -21.25 0.47 10.96
C GLN A 66 -20.76 -0.95 11.23
N ALA A 67 -21.05 -1.47 12.43
CA ALA A 67 -20.93 -2.89 12.68
C ALA A 67 -21.89 -3.62 11.74
N LYS A 68 -21.41 -4.60 10.97
CA LYS A 68 -22.33 -5.48 10.24
C LYS A 68 -23.13 -6.24 11.29
N LYS A 69 -24.46 -6.04 11.29
CA LYS A 69 -25.41 -6.86 12.04
C LYS A 69 -25.38 -8.30 11.53
#